data_AF-A0A2H6GZU2-F1
#
_entry.id   AF-A0A2H6GZU2-F1
#
_cell.length_a   1.000
_cell.length_b   1.000
_cell.length_c   1.000
_cell.angle_alpha   90.00
_cell.angle_beta   90.00
_cell.angle_gamma   90.00
#
_symmetry.space_group_name_H-M   'P 1'
#
loop_
_entity.id
_entity.type
_entity.pdbx_description
1 polymer ?
#
loop_
_entity_poly.entity_id
_entity_poly.type
_entity_poly.pdbx_seq_one_letter_code
_entity_poly.pdbx_strand_id
1 'polypeptide(L)'
;MVKKVFFSLAILVLFVNFVAAVDTELTVKTVPEMRVDISILRPGYIYSLIESFHETSDASGEIKVTFSHNQDDFKVKVWLKEDNEVFMSESFEEEYPTGEALTLEMYPKWYSPPETEDLVLNETNSSGETQEQNTTEQEIIIGESDKVESSKQTGSVIFGEEGIVTKKRIYYILGGILLLVGLFFGSRLLLKHKGEGREIKVRKMSEFQAETKEKAERKEESDREGDNRLANAEKKLKEAQEEINLLKNQDRIKELENKIEEDKDRLERLRKEKE
;
A
#
# COMPACT_ATOMS: atom_id res chain seq x y z
N MET A 1 8.97 43.29 2.43
CA MET A 1 9.43 42.09 3.16
C MET A 1 8.35 41.00 3.29
N VAL A 2 7.08 41.36 3.54
CA VAL A 2 5.96 40.41 3.70
C VAL A 2 5.82 39.40 2.55
N LYS A 3 6.01 39.83 1.30
CA LYS A 3 5.96 38.93 0.12
C LYS A 3 7.02 37.81 0.15
N LYS A 4 8.22 38.10 0.68
CA LYS A 4 9.31 37.11 0.79
C LYS A 4 9.05 36.10 1.90
N VAL A 5 8.46 36.55 3.02
CA VAL A 5 8.06 35.69 4.14
C VAL A 5 6.92 34.76 3.73
N PHE A 6 5.93 35.28 3.00
CA PHE A 6 4.83 34.46 2.47
C PHE A 6 5.34 33.39 1.48
N PHE A 7 6.26 33.75 0.59
CA PHE A 7 6.88 32.82 -0.35
C PHE A 7 7.72 31.74 0.37
N SER A 8 8.49 32.13 1.39
CA SER A 8 9.25 31.22 2.25
C SER A 8 8.36 30.24 3.01
N LEU A 9 7.21 30.69 3.53
CA LEU A 9 6.26 29.83 4.24
C LEU A 9 5.53 28.88 3.29
N ALA A 10 5.16 29.34 2.09
CA ALA A 10 4.56 28.49 1.06
C ALA A 10 5.51 27.36 0.64
N ILE A 11 6.80 27.67 0.49
CA ILE A 11 7.84 26.67 0.24
C ILE A 11 7.97 25.70 1.41
N LEU A 12 7.96 26.17 2.66
CA LEU A 12 8.02 25.31 3.83
C LEU A 12 6.83 24.32 3.87
N VAL A 13 5.61 24.79 3.61
CA VAL A 13 4.39 23.96 3.59
C VAL A 13 4.44 22.90 2.47
N LEU A 14 5.07 23.21 1.33
CA LEU A 14 5.29 22.25 0.25
C LEU A 14 6.24 21.11 0.66
N PHE A 15 7.13 21.32 1.64
CA PHE A 15 8.04 20.27 2.13
C PHE A 15 7.45 19.37 3.21
N VAL A 16 6.30 19.72 3.82
CA VAL A 16 5.75 18.94 4.98
C VAL A 16 5.02 17.66 4.55
N ASN A 17 4.71 17.48 3.27
CA ASN A 17 3.86 16.37 2.79
C ASN A 17 4.61 15.28 2.00
N PHE A 18 5.93 15.24 2.03
CA PHE A 18 6.67 14.09 1.50
C PHE A 18 6.72 12.98 2.54
N VAL A 19 5.57 12.36 2.84
CA VAL A 19 5.58 11.00 3.37
C VAL A 19 5.99 10.13 2.19
N ALA A 20 7.29 9.87 2.06
CA ALA A 20 7.79 8.97 1.03
C ALA A 20 7.23 7.59 1.32
N ALA A 21 6.61 6.96 0.33
CA ALA A 21 6.34 5.54 0.40
C ALA A 21 7.68 4.81 0.55
N VAL A 22 7.73 3.85 1.45
CA VAL A 22 8.92 3.03 1.67
C VAL A 22 8.73 1.74 0.90
N ASP A 23 9.71 1.44 0.03
CA ASP A 23 9.73 0.21 -0.77
C ASP A 23 10.11 -0.96 0.14
N THR A 24 9.33 -2.04 0.07
CA THR A 24 9.50 -3.25 0.88
C THR A 24 9.59 -4.45 -0.05
N GLU A 25 10.65 -5.25 0.09
CA GLU A 25 10.85 -6.47 -0.67
C GLU A 25 10.28 -7.67 0.08
N LEU A 26 9.38 -8.40 -0.55
CA LEU A 26 8.74 -9.60 -0.02
C LEU A 26 9.12 -10.80 -0.88
N THR A 27 9.80 -11.76 -0.28
CA THR A 27 10.13 -13.05 -0.88
C THR A 27 9.23 -14.13 -0.30
N VAL A 28 8.50 -14.85 -1.15
CA VAL A 28 7.73 -16.04 -0.76
C VAL A 28 8.39 -17.27 -1.35
N LYS A 29 8.79 -18.22 -0.51
CA LYS A 29 9.31 -19.52 -0.93
C LYS A 29 8.23 -20.59 -0.83
N THR A 30 8.06 -21.36 -1.91
CA THR A 30 7.02 -22.37 -2.07
C THR A 30 7.44 -23.45 -3.07
N VAL A 31 6.50 -24.23 -3.60
CA VAL A 31 6.76 -25.23 -4.65
C VAL A 31 7.08 -24.52 -5.97
N PRO A 32 8.04 -25.02 -6.78
CA PRO A 32 8.32 -24.51 -8.12
C PRO A 32 7.10 -24.51 -9.06
N GLU A 33 7.07 -23.53 -9.98
CA GLU A 33 6.07 -23.40 -11.05
C GLU A 33 4.61 -23.34 -10.58
N MET A 34 4.36 -22.93 -9.34
CA MET A 34 3.04 -22.84 -8.74
C MET A 34 2.51 -21.40 -8.76
N ARG A 35 1.21 -21.22 -8.98
CA ARG A 35 0.58 -19.89 -8.93
C ARG A 35 0.39 -19.47 -7.49
N VAL A 36 0.73 -18.23 -7.19
CA VAL A 36 0.65 -17.67 -5.84
C VAL A 36 -0.01 -16.30 -5.91
N ASP A 37 -1.06 -16.16 -5.12
CA ASP A 37 -1.66 -14.87 -4.84
C ASP A 37 -1.12 -14.38 -3.50
N ILE A 38 -0.54 -13.17 -3.49
CA ILE A 38 -0.04 -12.52 -2.28
C ILE A 38 -0.91 -11.30 -2.03
N SER A 39 -1.56 -11.20 -0.89
CA SER A 39 -2.28 -9.99 -0.46
C SER A 39 -1.59 -9.34 0.72
N ILE A 40 -1.33 -8.06 0.58
CA ILE A 40 -0.78 -7.19 1.61
C ILE A 40 -1.96 -6.48 2.27
N LEU A 41 -2.07 -6.64 3.57
CA LEU A 41 -3.22 -6.22 4.36
C LEU A 41 -2.79 -5.16 5.37
N ARG A 42 -3.62 -4.14 5.55
CA ARG A 42 -3.47 -3.17 6.63
C ARG A 42 -3.82 -3.83 7.98
N PRO A 43 -2.99 -3.67 9.02
CA PRO A 43 -3.29 -4.18 10.35
C PRO A 43 -4.49 -3.45 10.95
N GLY A 44 -5.34 -4.18 11.69
CA GLY A 44 -6.52 -3.64 12.34
C GLY A 44 -7.58 -4.71 12.64
N TYR A 45 -8.68 -4.31 13.30
CA TYR A 45 -9.82 -5.19 13.59
C TYR A 45 -10.52 -5.71 12.33
N ILE A 46 -10.49 -4.92 11.26
CA ILE A 46 -11.00 -5.28 9.94
C ILE A 46 -9.84 -5.11 8.97
N TYR A 47 -9.38 -6.23 8.41
CA TYR A 47 -8.34 -6.21 7.39
C TYR A 47 -8.84 -5.47 6.15
N SER A 48 -8.03 -4.53 5.66
CA SER A 48 -8.25 -3.88 4.37
C SER A 48 -7.09 -4.21 3.45
N LEU A 49 -7.41 -4.56 2.21
CA LEU A 49 -6.42 -4.86 1.19
C LEU A 49 -5.66 -3.57 0.84
N ILE A 50 -4.34 -3.61 0.96
CA ILE A 50 -3.45 -2.56 0.47
C ILE A 50 -3.16 -2.84 -1.01
N GLU A 51 -2.62 -4.02 -1.29
CA GLU A 51 -2.19 -4.43 -2.62
C GLU A 51 -2.23 -5.95 -2.76
N SER A 52 -2.34 -6.45 -3.98
CA SER A 52 -2.33 -7.88 -4.29
C SER A 52 -1.47 -8.18 -5.51
N PHE A 53 -0.67 -9.24 -5.42
CA PHE A 53 0.19 -9.75 -6.48
C PHE A 53 -0.27 -11.14 -6.89
N HIS A 54 -0.15 -11.45 -8.18
CA HIS A 54 -0.57 -12.71 -8.79
C HIS A 54 0.58 -13.23 -9.62
N GLU A 55 1.49 -13.96 -8.98
CA GLU A 55 2.75 -14.39 -9.59
C GLU A 55 2.81 -15.92 -9.68
N THR A 56 3.76 -16.41 -10.47
CA THR A 56 4.10 -17.83 -10.52
C THR A 56 5.51 -18.00 -9.99
N SER A 57 5.71 -18.98 -9.09
CA SER A 57 7.03 -19.25 -8.54
C SER A 57 8.00 -19.71 -9.63
N ASP A 58 9.26 -19.34 -9.46
CA ASP A 58 10.33 -19.76 -10.36
C ASP A 58 10.70 -21.25 -10.18
N ALA A 59 11.72 -21.71 -10.90
CA ALA A 59 12.21 -23.09 -10.81
C ALA A 59 12.77 -23.47 -9.43
N SER A 60 13.15 -22.49 -8.61
CA SER A 60 13.54 -22.67 -7.20
C SER A 60 12.36 -22.61 -6.24
N GLY A 61 11.17 -22.24 -6.71
CA GLY A 61 10.03 -22.03 -5.85
C GLY A 61 10.01 -20.65 -5.18
N GLU A 62 10.80 -19.69 -5.65
CA GLU A 62 10.84 -18.33 -5.11
C GLU A 62 9.94 -17.38 -5.89
N ILE A 63 9.34 -16.43 -5.17
CA ILE A 63 8.61 -15.28 -5.72
C ILE A 63 9.11 -14.04 -5.01
N LYS A 64 9.52 -13.03 -5.77
CA LYS A 64 9.99 -11.74 -5.24
C LYS A 64 9.06 -10.65 -5.73
N VAL A 65 8.39 -9.98 -4.79
CA VAL A 65 7.54 -8.84 -5.07
C VAL A 65 8.03 -7.63 -4.28
N THR A 66 7.92 -6.46 -4.86
CA THR A 66 8.23 -5.19 -4.18
C THR A 66 6.97 -4.36 -4.14
N PHE A 67 6.63 -3.84 -2.97
CA PHE A 67 5.50 -2.95 -2.80
C PHE A 67 5.92 -1.70 -2.03
N SER A 68 5.20 -0.59 -2.23
CA SER A 68 5.53 0.69 -1.62
C SER A 68 4.32 1.22 -0.87
N HIS A 69 4.42 1.31 0.46
CA HIS A 69 3.33 1.83 1.30
C HIS A 69 3.81 2.89 2.30
N ASN A 70 2.87 3.65 2.84
CA ASN A 70 3.12 4.76 3.77
C ASN A 70 2.71 4.44 5.22
N GLN A 71 2.42 3.17 5.51
CA GLN A 71 2.18 2.72 6.88
C GLN A 71 3.45 2.13 7.46
N ASP A 72 3.54 2.13 8.79
CA ASP A 72 4.69 1.58 9.49
C ASP A 72 4.67 0.05 9.39
N ASP A 73 3.50 -0.59 9.50
CA ASP A 73 3.36 -2.05 9.54
C ASP A 73 2.31 -2.59 8.56
N PHE A 74 2.46 -3.85 8.16
CA PHE A 74 1.55 -4.59 7.29
C PHE A 74 1.42 -6.06 7.70
N LYS A 75 0.37 -6.74 7.21
CA LYS A 75 0.22 -8.20 7.31
C LYS A 75 0.20 -8.82 5.92
N VAL A 76 0.54 -10.10 5.83
CA VAL A 76 0.57 -10.81 4.56
C VAL A 76 -0.38 -12.00 4.61
N LYS A 77 -1.13 -12.21 3.53
CA LYS A 77 -1.91 -13.42 3.30
C LYS A 77 -1.53 -14.00 1.95
N VAL A 78 -1.23 -15.29 1.91
CA VAL A 78 -0.78 -15.97 0.71
C VAL A 78 -1.72 -17.11 0.38
N TRP A 79 -2.07 -17.26 -0.90
CA TRP A 79 -2.81 -18.41 -1.43
C TRP A 79 -1.99 -19.09 -2.52
N LEU A 80 -1.83 -20.40 -2.38
CA LEU A 80 -1.28 -21.26 -3.41
C LEU A 80 -2.41 -21.79 -4.27
N LYS A 81 -2.23 -21.71 -5.59
CA LYS A 81 -3.22 -22.15 -6.57
C LYS A 81 -2.61 -23.15 -7.54
N GLU A 82 -3.39 -24.20 -7.80
CA GLU A 82 -3.14 -25.19 -8.86
C GLU A 82 -4.39 -25.20 -9.74
N ASP A 83 -4.23 -25.06 -11.07
CA ASP A 83 -5.35 -25.00 -12.01
C ASP A 83 -6.49 -24.02 -11.66
N ASN A 84 -6.13 -22.86 -11.09
CA ASN A 84 -7.04 -21.81 -10.56
C ASN A 84 -7.83 -22.18 -9.30
N GLU A 85 -7.67 -23.37 -8.75
CA GLU A 85 -8.24 -23.75 -7.46
C GLU A 85 -7.26 -23.40 -6.34
N VAL A 86 -7.78 -22.87 -5.22
CA VAL A 86 -6.97 -22.58 -4.05
C VAL A 86 -6.63 -23.90 -3.36
N PHE A 87 -5.37 -24.30 -3.47
CA PHE A 87 -4.85 -25.52 -2.87
C PHE A 87 -4.54 -25.32 -1.38
N MET A 88 -3.90 -24.20 -1.03
CA MET A 88 -3.51 -23.86 0.34
C MET A 88 -3.60 -22.35 0.55
N SER A 89 -3.90 -21.93 1.77
CA SER A 89 -3.87 -20.52 2.14
C SER A 89 -3.34 -20.34 3.53
N GLU A 90 -2.45 -19.38 3.71
CA GLU A 90 -1.87 -19.04 5.00
C GLU A 90 -1.99 -17.53 5.23
N SER A 91 -2.46 -17.16 6.42
CA SER A 91 -2.54 -15.78 6.86
C SER A 91 -1.49 -15.59 7.94
N PHE A 92 -0.47 -14.81 7.63
CA PHE A 92 0.57 -14.46 8.59
C PHE A 92 0.01 -13.36 9.50
N GLU A 93 -0.35 -13.75 10.74
CA GLU A 93 -1.03 -12.86 11.68
C GLU A 93 -0.10 -11.81 12.31
N GLU A 94 1.20 -12.01 12.20
CA GLU A 94 2.24 -11.08 12.64
C GLU A 94 2.22 -9.79 11.81
N GLU A 95 2.55 -8.68 12.47
CA GLU A 95 2.69 -7.37 11.84
C GLU A 95 4.16 -7.18 11.49
N TYR A 96 4.43 -6.95 10.20
CA TYR A 96 5.77 -6.77 9.67
C TYR A 96 6.05 -5.29 9.41
N PRO A 97 7.23 -4.78 9.80
CA PRO A 97 7.61 -3.40 9.54
C PRO A 97 7.88 -3.16 8.05
N THR A 98 7.41 -2.03 7.54
CA THR A 98 7.62 -1.58 6.16
C THR A 98 9.07 -1.13 5.97
N GLY A 99 9.67 -1.50 4.83
CA GLY A 99 11.06 -1.19 4.48
C GLY A 99 12.07 -2.26 4.80
N GLU A 100 11.67 -3.33 5.51
CA GLU A 100 12.52 -4.50 5.76
C GLU A 100 12.26 -5.59 4.72
N ALA A 101 13.30 -6.31 4.33
CA ALA A 101 13.15 -7.47 3.45
C ALA A 101 12.51 -8.62 4.23
N LEU A 102 11.34 -9.06 3.80
CA LEU A 102 10.57 -10.12 4.45
C LEU A 102 10.66 -11.40 3.62
N THR A 103 11.03 -12.51 4.25
CA THR A 103 10.99 -13.84 3.62
C THR A 103 9.95 -14.71 4.32
N LEU A 104 8.96 -15.20 3.59
CA LEU A 104 7.92 -16.10 4.07
C LEU A 104 8.07 -17.45 3.40
N GLU A 105 7.96 -18.52 4.17
CA GLU A 105 8.06 -19.89 3.66
C GLU A 105 6.72 -20.60 3.82
N MET A 106 6.18 -21.13 2.72
CA MET A 106 4.91 -21.83 2.73
C MET A 106 4.99 -23.03 1.78
N TYR A 107 5.12 -24.22 2.38
CA TYR A 107 5.21 -25.48 1.65
C TYR A 107 4.04 -26.41 1.99
N PRO A 108 3.47 -27.10 0.99
CA PRO A 108 2.45 -28.09 1.24
C PRO A 108 3.06 -29.34 1.90
N LYS A 109 2.27 -30.07 2.69
CA LYS A 109 2.74 -31.21 3.50
C LYS A 109 3.41 -32.34 2.70
N TRP A 110 3.11 -32.46 1.41
CA TRP A 110 3.66 -33.48 0.52
C TRP A 110 4.99 -33.06 -0.11
N TYR A 111 5.35 -31.77 -0.03
CA TYR A 111 6.59 -31.24 -0.56
C TYR A 111 7.61 -31.09 0.56
N SER A 112 8.77 -31.71 0.39
CA SER A 112 9.92 -31.46 1.25
C SER A 112 10.79 -30.43 0.54
N PRO A 113 10.95 -29.21 1.08
CA PRO A 113 11.89 -28.28 0.51
C PRO A 113 13.30 -28.89 0.50
N PRO A 114 14.12 -28.61 -0.53
CA PRO A 114 15.53 -28.96 -0.47
C PRO A 114 16.14 -28.31 0.77
N GLU A 115 17.01 -29.02 1.49
CA GLU A 115 17.81 -28.41 2.56
C GLU A 115 18.60 -27.26 1.93
N THR A 116 18.10 -26.03 2.12
CA THR A 116 18.93 -24.86 1.95
C THR A 116 19.99 -24.96 3.02
N GLU A 117 21.26 -25.05 2.61
CA GLU A 117 22.37 -24.84 3.53
C GLU A 117 22.13 -23.45 4.13
N ASP A 118 21.62 -23.42 5.37
CA ASP A 118 21.47 -22.19 6.12
C ASP A 118 22.84 -21.54 6.11
N LEU A 119 22.99 -20.48 5.31
CA LEU A 119 24.12 -19.59 5.44
C LEU A 119 23.98 -19.01 6.82
N VAL A 120 24.67 -19.63 7.78
CA VAL A 120 24.81 -19.15 9.14
C VAL A 120 25.32 -17.72 8.99
N LEU A 121 24.40 -16.77 9.08
CA LEU A 121 24.71 -15.37 9.28
C LEU A 121 25.43 -15.37 10.61
N ASN A 122 26.77 -15.45 10.57
CA ASN A 122 27.60 -15.08 11.70
C ASN A 122 27.23 -13.64 12.00
N GLU A 123 26.26 -13.47 12.92
CA GLU A 123 26.12 -12.30 13.74
C GLU A 123 27.48 -12.10 14.41
N THR A 124 28.35 -11.38 13.71
CA THR A 124 29.57 -10.85 14.29
C THR A 124 29.08 -9.82 15.27
N ASN A 125 28.88 -10.27 16.51
CA ASN A 125 28.76 -9.45 17.69
C ASN A 125 29.98 -8.52 17.69
N SER A 126 29.79 -7.31 17.17
CA SER A 126 30.65 -6.16 17.37
C SER A 126 30.49 -5.71 18.83
N SER A 127 30.96 -6.54 19.75
CA SER A 127 31.30 -6.11 21.10
C SER A 127 32.71 -5.54 21.01
N GLY A 128 32.81 -4.22 21.13
CA GLY A 128 34.10 -3.56 21.18
C GLY A 128 34.89 -4.02 22.39
N GLU A 129 36.11 -4.48 22.16
CA GLU A 129 37.22 -4.35 23.11
C GLU A 129 38.55 -4.28 22.34
N THR A 130 39.11 -3.09 22.39
CA THR A 130 40.53 -2.77 22.61
C THR A 130 41.59 -3.21 21.58
N GLN A 131 42.32 -2.18 21.14
CA GLN A 131 43.63 -2.23 20.50
C GLN A 131 44.51 -3.38 21.01
N GLU A 132 45.01 -4.20 20.09
CA GLU A 132 46.45 -4.41 20.04
C GLU A 132 46.94 -4.73 18.63
N GLN A 133 48.00 -4.01 18.31
CA GLN A 133 48.73 -3.94 17.07
C GLN A 133 49.43 -5.27 16.80
N ASN A 134 49.16 -5.90 15.65
CA ASN A 134 50.16 -6.81 15.09
C ASN A 134 50.21 -6.72 13.57
N THR A 135 51.29 -6.10 13.12
CA THR A 135 51.76 -6.06 11.75
C THR A 135 52.02 -7.48 11.25
N THR A 136 51.42 -7.86 10.13
CA THR A 136 52.03 -8.86 9.25
C THR A 136 51.80 -8.42 7.82
N GLU A 137 52.92 -8.09 7.18
CA GLU A 137 53.04 -7.81 5.76
C GLU A 137 52.60 -9.04 4.97
N GLN A 138 51.66 -8.88 4.02
CA GLN A 138 51.56 -9.80 2.89
C GLN A 138 51.13 -9.08 1.62
N GLU A 139 52.17 -8.79 0.85
CA GLU A 139 52.30 -8.89 -0.60
C GLU A 139 51.10 -8.56 -1.50
N ILE A 140 51.26 -7.42 -2.16
CA ILE A 140 50.49 -6.90 -3.27
C ILE A 140 50.61 -7.85 -4.46
N ILE A 141 49.49 -8.43 -4.92
CA ILE A 141 49.36 -8.92 -6.29
C ILE A 141 48.30 -8.07 -7.00
N ILE A 142 48.80 -7.22 -7.89
CA ILE A 142 48.04 -6.43 -8.85
C ILE A 142 47.47 -7.39 -9.89
N GLY A 143 46.15 -7.54 -9.90
CA GLY A 143 45.36 -8.22 -10.93
C GLY A 143 44.38 -7.24 -11.55
N GLU A 144 44.61 -6.98 -12.82
CA GLU A 144 44.04 -5.95 -13.68
C GLU A 144 42.55 -6.14 -14.00
N SER A 145 41.80 -5.03 -13.93
CA SER A 145 40.52 -4.70 -14.58
C SER A 145 39.60 -5.82 -15.08
N ASP A 146 38.41 -5.89 -14.48
CA ASP A 146 37.20 -5.88 -15.31
C ASP A 146 36.09 -5.01 -14.69
N LYS A 147 35.56 -4.15 -15.55
CA LYS A 147 34.72 -3.00 -15.24
C LYS A 147 33.27 -3.45 -15.31
N VAL A 148 32.67 -3.79 -14.17
CA VAL A 148 31.21 -3.99 -14.06
C VAL A 148 30.61 -2.81 -13.31
N GLU A 149 30.00 -1.90 -14.08
CA GLU A 149 29.10 -0.88 -13.57
C GLU A 149 27.88 -1.56 -12.94
N SER A 150 27.93 -1.77 -11.63
CA SER A 150 26.71 -1.91 -10.82
C SER A 150 26.56 -0.63 -10.02
N SER A 151 25.55 0.15 -10.41
CA SER A 151 25.03 1.28 -9.66
C SER A 151 24.47 0.79 -8.33
N LYS A 152 25.34 0.62 -7.33
CA LYS A 152 24.96 0.63 -5.91
C LYS A 152 24.48 2.04 -5.61
N GLN A 153 23.19 2.24 -5.84
CA GLN A 153 22.43 3.37 -5.33
C GLN A 153 22.48 3.27 -3.81
N THR A 154 23.40 4.03 -3.23
CA THR A 154 23.58 4.26 -1.81
C THR A 154 22.29 4.81 -1.22
N GLY A 155 21.45 3.91 -0.73
CA GLY A 155 20.41 4.19 0.24
C GLY A 155 21.08 4.74 1.50
N SER A 156 20.68 5.93 1.85
CA SER A 156 21.26 6.78 2.87
C SER A 156 21.27 6.12 4.26
N VAL A 157 22.42 5.59 4.69
CA VAL A 157 22.73 5.41 6.11
C VAL A 157 22.90 6.81 6.71
N ILE A 158 21.81 7.45 7.16
CA ILE A 158 21.86 8.75 7.86
C ILE A 158 21.97 8.58 9.38
N PHE A 159 21.94 7.35 9.89
CA PHE A 159 22.15 7.07 11.32
C PHE A 159 23.43 6.24 11.56
N GLY A 160 24.56 6.74 11.07
CA GLY A 160 25.86 6.41 11.61
C GLY A 160 26.17 7.29 12.82
N GLU A 161 26.83 6.73 13.84
CA GLU A 161 27.09 7.32 15.17
C GLU A 161 27.88 8.66 15.20
N GLU A 162 28.20 9.25 14.06
CA GLU A 162 28.69 10.63 13.97
C GLU A 162 27.54 11.58 13.62
N GLY A 163 26.76 11.95 14.64
CA GLY A 163 25.57 12.79 14.51
C GLY A 163 25.80 14.11 13.75
N ILE A 164 25.46 14.11 12.46
CA ILE A 164 25.54 15.26 11.53
C ILE A 164 24.65 16.44 11.97
N VAL A 165 23.73 16.21 12.91
CA VAL A 165 22.95 17.28 13.55
C VAL A 165 23.37 17.41 15.00
N THR A 166 24.45 18.17 15.23
CA THR A 166 24.83 18.60 16.58
C THR A 166 23.61 19.15 17.33
N LYS A 167 23.41 18.80 18.61
CA LYS A 167 22.27 19.25 19.43
C LYS A 167 22.01 20.76 19.36
N LYS A 168 23.05 21.55 19.08
CA LYS A 168 22.97 23.00 18.83
C LYS A 168 22.15 23.34 17.58
N ARG A 169 22.35 22.64 16.45
CA ARG A 169 21.56 22.88 15.22
C ARG A 169 20.08 22.55 15.40
N ILE A 170 19.74 21.48 16.10
CA ILE A 170 18.34 21.14 16.44
C ILE A 170 17.70 22.27 17.24
N TYR A 171 18.41 22.84 18.23
CA TYR A 171 17.90 23.95 19.03
C TYR A 171 17.61 25.21 18.19
N TYR A 172 18.47 25.54 17.21
CA TYR A 172 18.23 26.66 16.29
C TYR A 172 17.06 26.40 15.33
N ILE A 173 16.87 25.16 14.87
CA ILE A 173 15.73 24.78 14.03
C ILE A 173 14.43 24.89 14.83
N LEU A 174 14.39 24.32 16.04
CA LEU A 174 13.23 24.40 16.94
C LEU A 174 12.92 25.86 17.32
N GLY A 175 13.94 26.65 17.65
CA GLY A 175 13.79 28.08 17.97
C GLY A 175 13.29 28.89 16.79
N GLY A 176 13.75 28.59 15.57
CA GLY A 176 13.27 29.22 14.33
C GLY A 176 11.80 28.93 14.05
N ILE A 177 11.35 27.69 14.25
CA ILE A 177 9.94 27.29 14.11
C ILE A 177 9.09 28.01 15.15
N LEU A 178 9.52 28.05 16.41
CA LEU A 178 8.78 28.69 17.50
C LEU A 178 8.63 30.21 17.29
N LEU A 179 9.68 30.86 16.78
CA LEU A 179 9.67 32.29 16.43
C LEU A 179 8.73 32.57 15.25
N LEU A 180 8.70 31.69 14.24
CA LEU A 180 7.75 31.78 13.12
C LEU A 180 6.30 31.64 13.58
N VAL A 181 5.99 30.69 14.47
CA VAL A 181 4.66 30.54 15.07
C VAL A 181 4.28 31.79 15.86
N GLY A 182 5.20 32.32 16.68
CA GLY A 182 4.98 33.57 17.43
C GLY A 182 4.69 34.77 16.53
N LEU A 183 5.44 34.96 15.45
CA LEU A 183 5.20 36.02 14.46
C LEU A 183 3.88 35.85 13.71
N PHE A 184 3.49 34.61 13.39
CA PHE A 184 2.23 34.31 12.74
C PHE A 184 1.04 34.66 13.63
N PHE A 185 1.05 34.25 14.90
CA PHE A 185 0.00 34.60 15.86
C PHE A 185 -0.01 36.10 16.19
N GLY A 186 1.17 36.72 16.37
CA GLY A 186 1.28 38.15 16.64
C GLY A 186 0.74 39.03 15.51
N SER A 187 1.08 38.70 14.26
CA SER A 187 0.58 39.44 13.08
C SER A 187 -0.94 39.28 12.89
N ARG A 188 -1.48 38.09 13.17
CA ARG A 188 -2.94 37.85 13.11
C ARG A 188 -3.71 38.60 14.20
N LEU A 189 -3.11 38.78 15.38
CA LEU A 189 -3.69 39.57 16.46
C LEU A 189 -3.73 41.06 16.12
N LEU A 190 -2.67 41.59 15.52
CA LEU A 190 -2.56 42.99 15.11
C LEU A 190 -3.50 43.36 13.94
N LEU A 191 -3.77 42.42 13.03
CA LEU A 191 -4.69 42.63 11.90
C LEU A 191 -6.17 42.66 12.31
N LYS A 192 -6.55 42.02 13.43
CA LYS A 192 -7.94 42.05 13.92
C LYS A 192 -8.37 43.43 14.44
N HIS A 193 -7.44 44.32 14.79
CA HIS A 193 -7.76 45.67 15.28
C HIS A 193 -7.81 46.74 14.19
N LYS A 194 -7.60 46.42 12.90
CA LYS A 194 -7.57 47.41 11.81
C LYS A 194 -8.78 47.31 10.87
N GLY A 195 -9.95 47.04 11.44
CA GLY A 195 -11.22 46.88 10.73
C GLY A 195 -12.29 47.85 11.19
N GLU A 196 -11.98 49.15 11.31
CA GLU A 196 -12.99 50.20 11.41
C GLU A 196 -13.13 50.91 10.06
N GLY A 197 -14.37 50.98 9.55
CA GLY A 197 -14.73 51.87 8.45
C GLY A 197 -15.08 51.23 7.12
N ARG A 198 -15.87 50.15 7.07
CA ARG A 198 -16.70 49.89 5.87
C ARG A 198 -18.08 50.44 6.13
N GLU A 199 -18.42 51.52 5.43
CA GLU A 199 -19.75 52.13 5.44
C GLU A 199 -20.80 51.07 5.09
N ILE A 200 -21.69 50.82 6.05
CA ILE A 200 -22.83 49.93 5.91
C ILE A 200 -23.81 50.62 4.95
N LYS A 201 -23.79 50.22 3.67
CA LYS A 201 -24.90 50.54 2.75
C LYS A 201 -26.12 49.76 3.22
N VAL A 202 -27.03 50.46 3.87
CA VAL A 202 -28.32 49.93 4.33
C VAL A 202 -29.16 49.58 3.09
N ARG A 203 -29.16 48.30 2.70
CA ARG A 203 -30.15 47.77 1.75
C ARG A 203 -31.48 47.57 2.46
N LYS A 204 -32.57 47.95 1.78
CA LYS A 204 -33.92 47.85 2.33
C LYS A 204 -34.32 46.37 2.47
N MET A 205 -34.91 46.04 3.62
CA MET A 205 -35.26 44.66 4.02
C MET A 205 -36.21 43.94 3.03
N SER A 206 -36.88 44.70 2.16
CA SER A 206 -37.75 44.18 1.09
C SER A 206 -37.01 43.45 -0.03
N GLU A 207 -35.74 43.77 -0.29
CA GLU A 207 -34.94 43.08 -1.33
C GLU A 207 -34.46 41.70 -0.86
N PHE A 208 -34.24 41.52 0.45
CA PHE A 208 -33.80 40.25 1.03
C PHE A 208 -34.90 39.17 1.02
N GLN A 209 -36.18 39.56 1.18
CA GLN A 209 -37.29 38.59 1.16
C GLN A 209 -37.59 38.05 -0.25
N ALA A 210 -37.33 38.83 -1.31
CA ALA A 210 -37.51 38.40 -2.69
C ALA A 210 -36.45 37.36 -3.12
N GLU A 211 -35.17 37.60 -2.79
CA GLU A 211 -34.08 36.66 -3.10
C GLU A 211 -34.17 35.33 -2.35
N THR A 212 -34.77 35.33 -1.16
CA THR A 212 -34.90 34.11 -0.33
C THR A 212 -36.02 33.19 -0.83
N LYS A 213 -37.11 33.74 -1.38
CA LYS A 213 -38.19 32.95 -2.01
C LYS A 213 -37.74 32.29 -3.31
N GLU A 214 -37.02 33.02 -4.16
CA GLU A 214 -36.54 32.47 -5.44
C GLU A 214 -35.51 31.34 -5.25
N LYS A 215 -34.69 31.41 -4.20
CA LYS A 215 -33.75 30.33 -3.84
C LYS A 215 -34.42 29.11 -3.20
N ALA A 216 -35.56 29.28 -2.53
CA ALA A 216 -36.30 28.17 -1.95
C ALA A 216 -37.01 27.34 -3.04
N GLU A 217 -37.62 28.02 -4.03
CA GLU A 217 -38.33 27.35 -5.14
C GLU A 217 -37.37 26.57 -6.06
N ARG A 218 -36.17 27.09 -6.34
CA ARG A 218 -35.16 26.33 -7.12
C ARG A 218 -34.59 25.11 -6.39
N LYS A 219 -34.69 25.05 -5.07
CA LYS A 219 -34.17 23.93 -4.28
C LYS A 219 -35.14 22.74 -4.27
N GLU A 220 -36.44 23.01 -4.19
CA GLU A 220 -37.47 21.96 -4.26
C GLU A 220 -37.55 21.27 -5.62
N GLU A 221 -37.25 21.98 -6.71
CA GLU A 221 -37.21 21.39 -8.06
C GLU A 221 -35.99 20.48 -8.26
N SER A 222 -34.83 20.86 -7.70
CA SER A 222 -33.60 20.06 -7.70
C SER A 222 -33.75 18.77 -6.88
N ASP A 223 -34.45 18.81 -5.74
CA ASP A 223 -34.62 17.64 -4.88
C ASP A 223 -35.55 16.59 -5.53
N ARG A 224 -36.60 17.03 -6.24
CA ARG A 224 -37.50 16.12 -7.00
C ARG A 224 -36.81 15.46 -8.20
N GLU A 225 -35.83 16.12 -8.81
CA GLU A 225 -35.06 15.54 -9.92
C GLU A 225 -34.04 14.50 -9.41
N GLY A 226 -33.50 14.71 -8.20
CA GLY A 226 -32.64 13.75 -7.51
C GLY A 226 -33.34 12.42 -7.19
N ASP A 227 -34.55 12.49 -6.63
CA ASP A 227 -35.33 11.29 -6.25
C ASP A 227 -35.71 10.42 -7.47
N ASN A 228 -36.05 11.05 -8.59
CA ASN A 228 -36.35 10.33 -9.84
C ASN A 228 -35.10 9.66 -10.45
N ARG A 229 -33.92 10.22 -10.25
CA ARG A 229 -32.65 9.61 -10.70
C ARG A 229 -32.28 8.40 -9.85
N LEU A 230 -32.48 8.48 -8.54
CA LEU A 230 -32.23 7.38 -7.61
C LEU A 230 -33.17 6.20 -7.87
N ALA A 231 -34.47 6.45 -8.04
CA ALA A 231 -35.45 5.40 -8.34
C ALA A 231 -35.14 4.67 -9.67
N ASN A 232 -34.68 5.40 -10.69
CA ASN A 232 -34.25 4.79 -11.96
C ASN A 232 -32.94 3.99 -11.83
N ALA A 233 -32.01 4.41 -10.97
CA ALA A 233 -30.77 3.68 -10.71
C ALA A 233 -31.03 2.38 -9.94
N GLU A 234 -31.91 2.39 -8.94
CA GLU A 234 -32.31 1.19 -8.20
C GLU A 234 -33.00 0.17 -9.09
N LYS A 235 -33.90 0.62 -9.98
CA LYS A 235 -34.56 -0.25 -10.94
C LYS A 235 -33.56 -0.94 -11.87
N LYS A 236 -32.58 -0.19 -12.40
CA LYS A 236 -31.52 -0.75 -13.25
C LYS A 236 -30.63 -1.77 -12.52
N LEU A 237 -30.30 -1.51 -11.25
CA LEU A 237 -29.53 -2.45 -10.42
C LEU A 237 -30.29 -3.75 -10.17
N LYS A 238 -31.60 -3.64 -9.92
CA LYS A 238 -32.46 -4.80 -9.73
C LYS A 238 -32.58 -5.65 -11.00
N GLU A 239 -32.79 -5.01 -12.15
CA GLU A 239 -32.82 -5.70 -13.47
C GLU A 239 -31.49 -6.41 -13.76
N ALA A 240 -30.35 -5.75 -13.49
CA ALA A 240 -29.02 -6.36 -13.68
C ALA A 240 -28.79 -7.57 -12.74
N GLN A 241 -29.26 -7.52 -11.49
CA GLN A 241 -29.17 -8.65 -10.56
C GLN A 241 -30.05 -9.83 -11.00
N GLU A 242 -31.24 -9.55 -11.55
CA GLU A 242 -32.12 -10.59 -12.11
C GLU A 242 -31.49 -11.24 -13.35
N GLU A 243 -30.86 -10.46 -14.23
CA GLU A 243 -30.13 -10.98 -15.41
C GLU A 243 -28.91 -11.82 -15.03
N ILE A 244 -28.13 -11.41 -14.03
CA ILE A 244 -27.00 -12.20 -13.49
C ILE A 244 -27.48 -13.52 -12.90
N ASN A 245 -28.61 -13.52 -12.17
CA ASN A 245 -29.16 -14.75 -11.61
C ASN A 245 -29.70 -15.70 -12.69
N LEU A 246 -30.27 -15.17 -13.77
CA LEU A 246 -30.70 -15.98 -14.91
C LEU A 246 -29.49 -16.64 -15.61
N LEU A 247 -28.41 -15.88 -15.86
CA LEU A 247 -27.19 -16.40 -16.48
C LEU A 247 -26.52 -17.48 -15.61
N LYS A 248 -26.40 -17.22 -14.30
CA LYS A 248 -25.82 -18.17 -13.34
C LYS A 248 -26.59 -19.50 -13.27
N ASN A 249 -27.90 -19.46 -13.47
CA ASN A 249 -28.72 -20.67 -13.53
C ASN A 249 -28.59 -21.39 -14.88
N GLN A 250 -28.47 -20.68 -15.99
CA GLN A 250 -28.24 -21.29 -17.31
C GLN A 250 -26.89 -22.02 -17.37
N ASP A 251 -25.82 -21.41 -16.86
CA ASP A 251 -24.50 -22.03 -16.83
C ASP A 251 -24.48 -23.29 -15.96
N ARG A 252 -25.13 -23.24 -14.78
CA ARG A 252 -25.30 -24.42 -13.91
C ARG A 252 -26.13 -25.54 -14.54
N ILE A 253 -27.18 -25.20 -15.28
CA ILE A 253 -28.00 -26.20 -15.99
C ILE A 253 -27.16 -26.88 -17.08
N LYS A 254 -26.39 -26.10 -17.85
CA LYS A 254 -25.52 -26.63 -18.91
C LYS A 254 -24.41 -27.53 -18.36
N GLU A 255 -23.82 -27.17 -17.23
CA GLU A 255 -22.83 -27.99 -16.52
C GLU A 255 -23.43 -29.32 -16.04
N LEU A 256 -24.65 -29.29 -15.48
CA LEU A 256 -25.37 -30.49 -15.07
C LEU A 256 -25.78 -31.38 -16.26
N GLU A 257 -26.18 -30.80 -17.40
CA GLU A 257 -26.49 -31.55 -18.62
C GLU A 257 -25.27 -32.30 -19.15
N ASN A 258 -24.11 -31.63 -19.25
CA ASN A 258 -22.86 -32.27 -19.66
C ASN A 258 -22.48 -33.42 -18.72
N LYS A 259 -22.63 -33.23 -17.40
CA LYS A 259 -22.34 -34.28 -16.43
C LYS A 259 -23.27 -35.49 -16.55
N ILE A 260 -24.56 -35.25 -16.83
CA ILE A 260 -25.53 -36.32 -17.10
C ILE A 260 -25.19 -37.07 -18.40
N GLU A 261 -24.69 -36.39 -19.42
CA GLU A 261 -24.26 -37.01 -20.68
C GLU A 261 -23.01 -37.88 -20.49
N GLU A 262 -22.00 -37.39 -19.77
CA GLU A 262 -20.80 -38.17 -19.42
C GLU A 262 -21.14 -39.43 -18.60
N ASP A 263 -22.05 -39.31 -17.63
CA ASP A 263 -22.49 -40.44 -16.81
C ASP A 263 -23.26 -41.48 -17.64
N LYS A 264 -24.06 -41.06 -18.63
CA LYS A 264 -24.73 -41.97 -19.57
C LYS A 264 -23.74 -42.71 -20.45
N ASP A 265 -22.77 -42.02 -21.01
CA ASP A 265 -21.71 -42.62 -21.83
C ASP A 265 -20.91 -43.64 -21.01
N ARG A 266 -20.61 -43.33 -19.75
CA ARG A 266 -19.93 -44.25 -18.84
C ARG A 266 -20.78 -45.50 -18.55
N LEU A 267 -22.08 -45.34 -18.33
CA LEU A 267 -22.99 -46.47 -18.15
C LEU A 267 -23.12 -47.34 -19.40
N GLU A 268 -23.11 -46.76 -20.60
CA GLU A 268 -23.11 -47.54 -21.84
C GLU A 268 -21.81 -48.32 -22.04
N ARG A 269 -20.65 -47.72 -21.73
CA ARG A 269 -19.35 -48.42 -21.75
C ARG A 269 -19.35 -49.61 -20.79
N LEU A 270 -19.82 -49.41 -19.56
CA LEU A 270 -19.92 -50.46 -18.55
C LEU A 270 -20.93 -51.56 -18.92
N ARG A 271 -21.98 -51.25 -19.68
CA ARG A 271 -22.91 -52.25 -20.22
C ARG A 271 -22.26 -53.09 -21.31
N LYS A 272 -21.51 -52.46 -22.22
CA LYS A 272 -20.79 -53.15 -23.30
C LYS A 272 -19.65 -54.05 -22.78
N GLU A 273 -19.03 -53.71 -21.65
CA GLU A 273 -18.01 -54.56 -21.01
C GLU A 273 -18.57 -55.80 -20.30
N LYS A 274 -19.88 -55.84 -20.02
CA LYS A 274 -20.55 -56.94 -19.31
C LYS A 274 -21.16 -58.00 -20.22
N GLU A 275 -21.32 -57.71 -21.51
CA GLU A 275 -21.72 -58.69 -22.54
C GLU A 275 -20.50 -59.37 -23.17
#